data_AF-A0A183KJ58-F1
#
_entry.id   AF-A0A183KJ58-F1
#
_cell.length_a   1.000
_cell.length_b   1.000
_cell.length_c   1.000
_cell.angle_alpha   90.00
_cell.angle_beta   90.00
_cell.angle_gamma   90.00
#
_symmetry.space_group_name_H-M   'P 1'
#
loop_
_entity.id
_entity.type
_entity.pdbx_description
1 polymer ?
#
loop_
_entity_poly.entity_id
_entity_poly.type
_entity_poly.pdbx_seq_one_letter_code
_entity_poly.pdbx_strand_id
1 'polypeptide(L)'
;MPPGLLPEHKASVVLFLERVYGISDAATFLRLLENGFLPDLRAATLLDSTVVPDSDMALALNRYLCNSVLPLLTRHTKYLGEEGTTGGLFEATLQTAYRLSKCRSITNHQREVVCDFLVALMQQIKPPMMSALLKKMVSDLRTLSKESVVSLRALTEFYQRCGTYYSSDGWTGGSQSSPGHSATSVDDDSGCTSNETGSGASSGGADNVGSRSGDGETSASEEERSITAHLFILIFEKLSRQPYEPELFSYALPCLCSIACALPPDYSISQLNAMGQQNDSLGQNVGQSVFTDQMNSLLVPGAPKLEANDSLDELVHHDVFRPQPIDTSQVRLPVALNGLIQKFAEHCHDSWALDLIEQGYTFGAQVDEVRRTHPNLRSFSQLPTQEQMRYIHPVTDTLKTMLACGWSVDGDENRYRDTPGDTKHIRRQTITSDNLLNYNPSPKDLRGVNVTKEMLNMAERLADNAHNIWARQKMSDLEAIGGGVHQLLVPYDILTDNERKRYRRLTHELIKYLQYNGYRLTVRTGSNSTNTNTNKGNGGTSNVRHHDNRTMSSVREPMPSTRYSTSRSWLSSSQDMKFFVKVVLPLVERYFETQQAYFLDPVAGASIDEKKMAATYVIE
;
A
#
# COMPACT_ATOMS: atom_id res chain seq x y z
N MET A 1 -23.01 15.40 4.46
CA MET A 1 -24.22 16.02 3.86
C MET A 1 -25.45 15.19 4.21
N PRO A 2 -26.66 15.77 4.28
CA PRO A 2 -27.88 15.03 4.60
C PRO A 2 -28.09 13.84 3.64
N PRO A 3 -28.53 12.68 4.14
CA PRO A 3 -28.89 11.55 3.27
C PRO A 3 -30.10 11.92 2.39
N GLY A 4 -30.08 11.49 1.13
CA GLY A 4 -31.18 11.73 0.17
C GLY A 4 -31.06 12.98 -0.70
N LEU A 5 -30.01 13.80 -0.57
CA LEU A 5 -29.76 14.89 -1.51
C LEU A 5 -29.25 14.37 -2.85
N LEU A 6 -29.90 14.83 -3.93
CA LEU A 6 -29.42 14.66 -5.30
C LEU A 6 -28.07 15.38 -5.49
N PRO A 7 -27.22 14.91 -6.42
CA PRO A 7 -25.91 15.53 -6.71
C PRO A 7 -26.00 17.03 -7.03
N GLU A 8 -27.08 17.49 -7.66
CA GLU A 8 -27.28 18.91 -7.97
C GLU A 8 -27.45 19.78 -6.72
N HIS A 9 -28.25 19.32 -5.75
CA HIS A 9 -28.41 20.04 -4.47
C HIS A 9 -27.09 20.10 -3.71
N LYS A 10 -26.34 18.99 -3.74
CA LYS A 10 -25.00 18.91 -3.16
C LYS A 10 -24.05 19.92 -3.79
N ALA A 11 -24.09 20.08 -5.12
CA ALA A 11 -23.28 21.08 -5.82
C ALA A 11 -23.56 22.51 -5.33
N SER A 12 -24.84 22.89 -5.21
CA SER A 12 -25.23 24.21 -4.70
C SER A 12 -24.73 24.46 -3.27
N VAL A 13 -24.82 23.46 -2.39
CA VAL A 13 -24.32 23.54 -1.01
C VAL A 13 -22.80 23.72 -0.99
N VAL A 14 -22.05 22.99 -1.82
CA VAL A 14 -20.59 23.11 -1.92
C VAL A 14 -20.18 24.49 -2.40
N LEU A 15 -20.85 25.02 -3.43
CA LEU A 15 -20.60 26.38 -3.92
C LEU A 15 -20.87 27.45 -2.86
N PHE A 16 -21.96 27.30 -2.09
CA PHE A 16 -22.28 28.23 -1.01
C PHE A 16 -21.25 28.15 0.12
N LEU A 17 -20.87 26.93 0.52
CA LEU A 17 -19.83 26.70 1.52
C LEU A 17 -18.53 27.39 1.10
N GLU A 18 -18.10 27.19 -0.14
CA GLU A 18 -16.87 27.78 -0.69
C GLU A 18 -16.92 29.31 -0.72
N ARG A 19 -18.04 29.88 -1.20
CA ARG A 19 -18.15 31.32 -1.46
C ARG A 19 -18.42 32.15 -0.20
N VAL A 20 -19.12 31.59 0.78
CA VAL A 20 -19.60 32.36 1.94
C VAL A 20 -18.79 32.07 3.19
N TYR A 21 -18.51 30.80 3.48
CA TYR A 21 -17.77 30.41 4.69
C TYR A 21 -16.28 30.19 4.42
N GLY A 22 -15.95 29.65 3.25
CA GLY A 22 -14.63 29.13 2.95
C GLY A 22 -14.27 27.90 3.79
N ILE A 23 -13.08 27.34 3.54
CA ILE A 23 -12.50 26.27 4.35
C ILE A 23 -11.22 26.82 4.98
N SER A 24 -11.32 27.21 6.25
CA SER A 24 -10.26 27.93 6.96
C SER A 24 -9.31 27.03 7.72
N ASP A 25 -9.75 25.82 8.07
CA ASP A 25 -9.03 24.90 8.96
C ASP A 25 -8.99 23.45 8.43
N ALA A 26 -7.89 22.75 8.76
CA ALA A 26 -7.67 21.38 8.34
C ALA A 26 -8.71 20.40 8.90
N ALA A 27 -9.15 20.58 10.15
CA ALA A 27 -10.11 19.66 10.79
C ALA A 27 -11.46 19.66 10.07
N THR A 28 -11.92 20.83 9.62
CA THR A 28 -13.16 20.97 8.84
C THR A 28 -13.00 20.38 7.45
N PHE A 29 -11.88 20.62 6.78
CA PHE A 29 -11.58 19.99 5.50
C PHE A 29 -11.61 18.46 5.61
N LEU A 30 -10.88 17.89 6.57
CA LEU A 30 -10.77 16.44 6.77
C LEU A 30 -12.12 15.81 7.12
N ARG A 31 -12.93 16.47 7.95
CA ARG A 31 -14.27 16.00 8.31
C ARG A 31 -15.21 15.99 7.10
N LEU A 32 -15.14 17.01 6.24
CA LEU A 32 -15.93 17.10 5.02
C LEU A 32 -15.49 16.05 3.99
N LEU A 33 -14.18 15.85 3.86
CA LEU A 33 -13.61 14.81 3.00
C LEU A 33 -14.07 13.42 3.46
N GLU A 34 -13.87 13.07 4.73
CA GLU A 34 -14.19 11.73 5.24
C GLU A 34 -15.69 11.41 5.23
N ASN A 35 -16.54 12.35 5.69
CA ASN A 35 -17.98 12.07 5.89
C ASN A 35 -18.88 12.56 4.75
N GLY A 36 -18.33 13.29 3.79
CA GLY A 36 -19.08 13.90 2.68
C GLY A 36 -18.57 13.47 1.32
N PHE A 37 -17.36 13.92 0.97
CA PHE A 37 -16.86 13.81 -0.40
C PHE A 37 -16.33 12.41 -0.75
N LEU A 38 -15.60 11.75 0.15
CA LEU A 38 -15.06 10.41 -0.10
C LEU A 38 -16.16 9.36 -0.35
N PRO A 39 -17.27 9.33 0.43
CA PRO A 39 -18.43 8.51 0.10
C PRO A 39 -18.99 8.76 -1.31
N ASP A 40 -19.09 10.02 -1.72
CA ASP A 40 -19.61 10.41 -3.03
C ASP A 40 -18.66 9.98 -4.17
N LEU A 41 -17.34 10.13 -3.98
CA LEU A 41 -16.32 9.63 -4.90
C LEU A 41 -16.41 8.11 -5.07
N ARG A 42 -16.55 7.36 -3.97
CA ARG A 42 -16.71 5.90 -4.03
C ARG A 42 -18.01 5.50 -4.74
N ALA A 43 -19.12 6.18 -4.46
CA ALA A 43 -20.39 5.92 -5.12
C ALA A 43 -20.28 6.08 -6.65
N ALA A 44 -19.56 7.11 -7.13
CA ALA A 44 -19.32 7.29 -8.56
C ALA A 44 -18.53 6.11 -9.16
N THR A 45 -17.47 5.65 -8.49
CA THR A 45 -16.69 4.48 -8.96
C THR A 45 -17.49 3.17 -8.98
N LEU A 46 -18.48 3.02 -8.09
CA LEU A 46 -19.31 1.81 -8.01
C LEU A 46 -20.42 1.80 -9.05
N LEU A 47 -21.00 2.97 -9.35
CA LEU A 47 -22.05 3.10 -10.36
C LEU A 47 -21.52 2.96 -11.79
N ASP A 48 -20.23 3.19 -12.01
CA ASP A 48 -19.57 2.99 -13.30
C ASP A 48 -19.31 1.50 -13.63
N SER A 49 -19.64 0.59 -12.70
CA SER A 49 -19.58 -0.86 -12.94
C SER A 49 -20.51 -1.27 -14.09
N THR A 50 -20.11 -2.32 -14.82
CA THR A 50 -20.66 -2.79 -16.12
C THR A 50 -22.17 -3.07 -16.17
N VAL A 51 -22.86 -2.99 -15.04
CA VAL A 51 -24.28 -3.31 -14.90
C VAL A 51 -25.18 -2.19 -15.44
N VAL A 52 -24.78 -0.92 -15.38
CA VAL A 52 -25.60 0.21 -15.87
C VAL A 52 -24.73 1.31 -16.51
N PRO A 53 -24.32 1.17 -17.78
CA PRO A 53 -23.43 2.12 -18.45
C PRO A 53 -24.00 3.55 -18.60
N ASP A 54 -25.32 3.73 -18.49
CA ASP A 54 -26.01 5.01 -18.70
C ASP A 54 -26.88 5.42 -17.50
N SER A 55 -26.36 5.27 -16.28
CA SER A 55 -27.07 5.74 -15.10
C SER A 55 -27.06 7.28 -15.03
N ASP A 56 -28.23 7.91 -15.17
CA ASP A 56 -28.41 9.36 -14.99
C ASP A 56 -27.82 9.85 -13.65
N MET A 57 -27.91 9.00 -12.61
CA MET A 57 -27.31 9.26 -11.31
C MET A 57 -25.78 9.27 -11.36
N ALA A 58 -25.15 8.35 -12.10
CA ALA A 58 -23.70 8.31 -12.28
C ALA A 58 -23.20 9.56 -13.02
N LEU A 59 -23.89 9.97 -14.09
CA LEU A 59 -23.56 11.18 -14.84
C LEU A 59 -23.73 12.44 -13.98
N ALA A 60 -24.82 12.53 -13.20
CA ALA A 60 -25.06 13.64 -12.28
C ALA A 60 -23.98 13.71 -11.18
N LEU A 61 -23.58 12.57 -10.62
CA LEU A 61 -22.47 12.48 -9.66
C LEU A 61 -21.15 12.92 -10.28
N ASN A 62 -20.81 12.44 -11.48
CA ASN A 62 -19.57 12.81 -12.17
C ASN A 62 -19.51 14.32 -12.43
N ARG A 63 -20.63 14.96 -12.82
CA ARG A 63 -20.73 16.42 -12.98
C ARG A 63 -20.51 17.16 -11.66
N TYR A 64 -21.22 16.76 -10.61
CA TYR A 64 -21.07 17.35 -9.27
C TYR A 64 -19.63 17.24 -8.75
N LEU A 65 -19.04 16.04 -8.86
CA LEU A 65 -17.69 15.77 -8.37
C LEU A 65 -16.66 16.59 -9.16
N CYS A 66 -16.69 16.55 -10.48
CA CYS A 66 -15.67 17.22 -11.29
C CYS A 66 -15.84 18.74 -11.35
N ASN A 67 -17.06 19.27 -11.27
CA ASN A 67 -17.28 20.71 -11.40
C ASN A 67 -17.18 21.46 -10.06
N SER A 68 -17.49 20.80 -8.95
CA SER A 68 -17.60 21.46 -7.64
C SER A 68 -16.65 20.88 -6.59
N VAL A 69 -16.60 19.54 -6.46
CA VAL A 69 -15.85 18.90 -5.36
C VAL A 69 -14.36 18.85 -5.65
N LEU A 70 -13.94 18.25 -6.76
CA LEU A 70 -12.53 18.05 -7.10
C LEU A 70 -11.76 19.37 -7.17
N PRO A 71 -12.24 20.45 -7.83
CA PRO A 71 -11.54 21.73 -7.84
C PRO A 71 -11.34 22.32 -6.44
N LEU A 72 -12.35 22.17 -5.56
CA LEU A 72 -12.26 22.58 -4.16
C LEU A 72 -11.23 21.73 -3.40
N LEU A 73 -11.25 20.40 -3.57
CA LEU A 73 -10.28 19.51 -2.94
C LEU A 73 -8.85 19.82 -3.40
N THR A 74 -8.63 20.01 -4.70
CA THR A 74 -7.33 20.36 -5.30
C THR A 74 -6.72 21.60 -4.63
N ARG A 75 -7.51 22.66 -4.40
CA ARG A 75 -7.05 23.91 -3.76
C ARG A 75 -6.64 23.73 -2.29
N HIS A 76 -7.26 22.77 -1.59
CA HIS A 76 -7.08 22.56 -0.16
C HIS A 76 -6.27 21.31 0.17
N THR A 77 -5.65 20.66 -0.84
CA THR A 77 -4.86 19.43 -0.68
C THR A 77 -3.74 19.56 0.35
N LYS A 78 -3.18 20.76 0.57
CA LYS A 78 -2.17 21.02 1.62
C LYS A 78 -2.57 20.52 3.01
N TYR A 79 -3.85 20.53 3.36
CA TYR A 79 -4.33 20.04 4.66
C TYR A 79 -4.24 18.52 4.81
N LEU A 80 -4.06 17.80 3.70
CA LEU A 80 -3.79 16.36 3.72
C LEU A 80 -2.32 16.03 4.01
N GLY A 81 -1.41 16.98 3.82
CA GLY A 81 0.01 16.84 4.13
C GLY A 81 0.39 17.22 5.57
N GLU A 82 -0.51 17.91 6.31
CA GLU A 82 -0.27 18.30 7.71
C GLU A 82 -0.24 17.06 8.63
N GLU A 83 0.77 16.99 9.52
CA GLU A 83 1.07 15.78 10.30
C GLU A 83 -0.05 15.40 11.28
N GLY A 84 -0.55 14.17 11.14
CA GLY A 84 -1.55 13.58 12.03
C GLY A 84 -2.06 12.24 11.49
N THR A 85 -2.86 11.54 12.28
CA THR A 85 -3.46 10.21 12.04
C THR A 85 -4.49 10.20 10.89
N THR A 86 -4.13 10.79 9.75
CA THR A 86 -4.97 10.93 8.54
C THR A 86 -4.41 10.11 7.37
N GLY A 87 -3.31 9.36 7.59
CA GLY A 87 -2.70 8.51 6.56
C GLY A 87 -3.70 7.55 5.91
N GLY A 88 -4.59 6.94 6.69
CA GLY A 88 -5.66 6.08 6.16
C GLY A 88 -6.69 6.85 5.31
N LEU A 89 -7.01 8.10 5.66
CA LEU A 89 -7.92 8.94 4.87
C LEU A 89 -7.27 9.43 3.56
N PHE A 90 -5.99 9.80 3.62
CA PHE A 90 -5.21 10.17 2.45
C PHE A 90 -5.17 9.00 1.45
N GLU A 91 -4.76 7.82 1.91
CA GLU A 91 -4.63 6.64 1.06
C GLU A 91 -5.97 6.24 0.45
N ALA A 92 -7.04 6.23 1.26
CA ALA A 92 -8.40 6.00 0.79
C ALA A 92 -8.81 6.98 -0.32
N THR A 93 -8.50 8.26 -0.15
CA THR A 93 -8.81 9.32 -1.11
C THR A 93 -8.01 9.16 -2.39
N LEU A 94 -6.70 8.89 -2.27
CA LEU A 94 -5.81 8.69 -3.39
C LEU A 94 -6.23 7.50 -4.26
N GLN A 95 -6.44 6.33 -3.64
CA GLN A 95 -6.88 5.12 -4.35
C GLN A 95 -8.25 5.32 -5.01
N THR A 96 -9.18 6.01 -4.34
CA THR A 96 -10.52 6.27 -4.90
C THR A 96 -10.45 7.27 -6.06
N ALA A 97 -9.65 8.33 -5.96
CA ALA A 97 -9.45 9.29 -7.05
C ALA A 97 -8.78 8.64 -8.26
N TYR A 98 -7.81 7.74 -8.03
CA TYR A 98 -7.18 6.99 -9.11
C TYR A 98 -8.17 6.06 -9.81
N ARG A 99 -9.03 5.35 -9.06
CA ARG A 99 -10.14 4.56 -9.64
C ARG A 99 -11.13 5.42 -10.42
N LEU A 100 -11.50 6.59 -9.91
CA LEU A 100 -12.37 7.53 -10.62
C LEU A 100 -11.76 7.94 -11.97
N SER A 101 -10.43 8.11 -12.03
CA SER A 101 -9.72 8.43 -13.28
C SER A 101 -9.77 7.33 -14.33
N LYS A 102 -10.22 6.11 -13.97
CA LYS A 102 -10.40 4.97 -14.87
C LYS A 102 -11.86 4.71 -15.23
N CYS A 103 -12.79 5.51 -14.69
CA CYS A 103 -14.20 5.37 -15.02
C CYS A 103 -14.47 5.61 -16.53
N ARG A 104 -15.40 4.84 -17.08
CA ARG A 104 -15.82 4.91 -18.50
C ARG A 104 -16.79 6.07 -18.74
N SER A 105 -17.65 6.37 -17.78
CA SER A 105 -18.70 7.40 -17.86
C SER A 105 -18.20 8.85 -17.68
N ILE A 106 -16.90 9.08 -17.47
CA ILE A 106 -16.33 10.43 -17.37
C ILE A 106 -15.76 10.92 -18.72
N THR A 107 -16.03 12.19 -19.04
CA THR A 107 -15.52 12.86 -20.24
C THR A 107 -14.01 13.14 -20.14
N ASN A 108 -13.35 13.42 -21.28
CA ASN A 108 -11.92 13.77 -21.29
C ASN A 108 -11.61 15.00 -20.41
N HIS A 109 -12.45 16.04 -20.46
CA HIS A 109 -12.28 17.21 -19.60
C HIS A 109 -12.42 16.88 -18.11
N GLN A 110 -13.41 16.04 -17.74
CA GLN A 110 -13.54 15.57 -16.36
C GLN A 110 -12.32 14.76 -15.92
N ARG A 111 -11.76 13.94 -16.82
CA ARG A 111 -10.54 13.16 -16.57
C ARG A 111 -9.32 14.06 -16.34
N GLU A 112 -9.22 15.20 -17.03
CA GLU A 112 -8.20 16.23 -16.75
C GLU A 112 -8.36 16.79 -15.34
N VAL A 113 -9.58 17.12 -14.90
CA VAL A 113 -9.83 17.62 -13.54
C VAL A 113 -9.43 16.58 -12.48
N VAL A 114 -9.75 15.30 -12.70
CA VAL A 114 -9.30 14.20 -11.82
C VAL A 114 -7.78 14.08 -11.82
N CYS A 115 -7.14 14.21 -12.98
CA CYS A 115 -5.68 14.17 -13.10
C CYS A 115 -5.01 15.31 -12.33
N ASP A 116 -5.54 16.53 -12.42
CA ASP A 116 -4.99 17.68 -11.70
C ASP A 116 -5.14 17.52 -10.18
N PHE A 117 -6.26 16.93 -9.73
CA PHE A 117 -6.42 16.55 -8.33
C PHE A 117 -5.40 15.47 -7.89
N LEU A 118 -5.18 14.44 -8.70
CA LEU A 118 -4.18 13.39 -8.41
C LEU A 118 -2.76 13.97 -8.34
N VAL A 119 -2.39 14.87 -9.26
CA VAL A 119 -1.10 15.57 -9.23
C VAL A 119 -0.97 16.40 -7.95
N ALA A 120 -2.02 17.11 -7.53
CA ALA A 120 -2.00 17.84 -6.26
C ALA A 120 -1.84 16.91 -5.04
N LEU A 121 -2.43 15.70 -5.07
CA LEU A 121 -2.19 14.68 -4.04
C LEU A 121 -0.73 14.19 -4.05
N MET A 122 -0.12 14.00 -5.22
CA MET A 122 1.30 13.64 -5.35
C MET A 122 2.24 14.70 -4.77
N GLN A 123 1.82 15.96 -4.68
CA GLN A 123 2.60 17.03 -4.02
C GLN A 123 2.57 16.95 -2.49
N GLN A 124 1.67 16.18 -1.90
CA GLN A 124 1.52 16.05 -0.45
C GLN A 124 1.91 14.65 0.06
N ILE A 125 1.97 13.65 -0.81
CA ILE A 125 2.26 12.26 -0.45
C ILE A 125 3.62 12.09 0.24
N LYS A 126 3.71 11.24 1.26
CA LYS A 126 4.99 10.74 1.78
C LYS A 126 5.38 9.49 0.97
N PRO A 127 6.66 9.30 0.57
CA PRO A 127 7.04 8.23 -0.35
C PRO A 127 6.51 6.83 0.01
N PRO A 128 6.54 6.36 1.28
CA PRO A 128 6.06 5.02 1.64
C PRO A 128 4.57 4.77 1.33
N MET A 129 3.76 5.85 1.32
CA MET A 129 2.32 5.76 1.06
C MET A 129 2.03 5.44 -0.42
N MET A 130 2.96 5.74 -1.32
CA MET A 130 2.78 5.52 -2.76
C MET A 130 2.91 4.04 -3.15
N SER A 131 3.51 3.20 -2.29
CA SER A 131 3.81 1.78 -2.57
C SER A 131 2.61 0.97 -3.05
N ALA A 132 1.44 1.13 -2.42
CA ALA A 132 0.22 0.42 -2.81
C ALA A 132 -0.30 0.87 -4.19
N LEU A 133 -0.28 2.18 -4.47
CA LEU A 133 -0.70 2.71 -5.76
C LEU A 133 0.29 2.38 -6.87
N LEU A 134 1.60 2.34 -6.61
CA LEU A 134 2.61 1.93 -7.60
C LEU A 134 2.35 0.52 -8.10
N LYS A 135 2.05 -0.43 -7.19
CA LYS A 135 1.69 -1.80 -7.55
C LYS A 135 0.49 -1.85 -8.49
N LYS A 136 -0.53 -1.02 -8.23
CA LYS A 136 -1.69 -0.92 -9.11
C LYS A 136 -1.34 -0.29 -10.46
N MET A 137 -0.59 0.81 -10.47
CA MET A 137 -0.16 1.49 -11.70
C MET A 137 0.69 0.60 -12.61
N VAL A 138 1.54 -0.26 -12.04
CA VAL A 138 2.31 -1.27 -12.80
C VAL A 138 1.37 -2.19 -13.59
N SER A 139 0.29 -2.66 -12.96
CA SER A 139 -0.71 -3.50 -13.64
C SER A 139 -1.38 -2.74 -14.78
N ASP A 140 -1.81 -1.51 -14.53
CA ASP A 140 -2.53 -0.69 -15.50
C ASP A 140 -1.64 -0.26 -16.69
N LEU A 141 -0.33 -0.10 -16.47
CA LEU A 141 0.63 0.29 -17.50
C LEU A 141 1.15 -0.89 -18.34
N ARG A 142 0.70 -2.13 -18.08
CA ARG A 142 0.98 -3.27 -18.97
C ARG A 142 0.46 -3.03 -20.38
N THR A 143 -0.62 -2.26 -20.50
CA THR A 143 -1.19 -1.78 -21.75
C THR A 143 -1.04 -0.26 -21.83
N LEU A 144 0.00 0.21 -22.50
CA LEU A 144 0.23 1.64 -22.69
C LEU A 144 -0.76 2.18 -23.74
N SER A 145 -1.66 3.07 -23.32
CA SER A 145 -2.71 3.65 -24.16
C SER A 145 -2.97 5.12 -23.77
N LYS A 146 -3.92 5.78 -24.44
CA LYS A 146 -4.35 7.15 -24.05
C LYS A 146 -4.89 7.22 -22.63
N GLU A 147 -5.41 6.11 -22.09
CA GLU A 147 -5.92 6.02 -20.71
C GLU A 147 -4.80 5.95 -19.67
N SER A 148 -3.55 5.71 -20.11
CA SER A 148 -2.35 5.72 -19.27
C SER A 148 -1.86 7.13 -18.93
N VAL A 149 -2.33 8.17 -19.62
CA VAL A 149 -1.84 9.56 -19.44
C VAL A 149 -1.95 10.04 -17.99
N VAL A 150 -3.05 9.73 -17.30
CA VAL A 150 -3.23 10.09 -15.89
C VAL A 150 -2.18 9.41 -15.01
N SER A 151 -1.96 8.11 -15.22
CA SER A 151 -0.95 7.34 -14.48
C SER A 151 0.46 7.90 -14.73
N LEU A 152 0.80 8.20 -15.99
CA LEU A 152 2.11 8.77 -16.36
C LEU A 152 2.35 10.15 -15.73
N ARG A 153 1.35 11.04 -15.74
CA ARG A 153 1.45 12.37 -15.10
C ARG A 153 1.63 12.26 -13.59
N ALA A 154 0.85 11.41 -12.93
CA ALA A 154 0.97 11.18 -11.48
C ALA A 154 2.36 10.62 -11.11
N LEU A 155 2.86 9.64 -11.86
CA LEU A 155 4.19 9.07 -11.66
C LEU A 155 5.30 10.10 -11.89
N THR A 156 5.16 10.94 -12.92
CA THR A 156 6.12 12.00 -13.20
C THR A 156 6.23 12.95 -12.01
N GLU A 157 5.10 13.48 -11.53
CA GLU A 157 5.09 14.38 -10.36
C GLU A 157 5.69 13.70 -9.12
N PHE A 158 5.31 12.44 -8.88
CA PHE A 158 5.80 11.68 -7.74
C PHE A 158 7.32 11.50 -7.77
N TYR A 159 7.90 11.00 -8.87
CA TYR A 159 9.35 10.75 -8.95
C TYR A 159 10.17 12.03 -9.09
N GLN A 160 9.62 13.13 -9.64
CA GLN A 160 10.29 14.43 -9.61
C GLN A 160 10.47 14.95 -8.19
N ARG A 161 9.44 14.77 -7.35
CA ARG A 161 9.49 15.21 -5.95
C ARG A 161 10.23 14.21 -5.05
N CYS A 162 10.02 12.91 -5.28
CA CYS A 162 10.47 11.80 -4.43
C CYS A 162 11.63 11.00 -4.96
N GLY A 163 12.30 11.43 -6.03
CA GLY A 163 13.42 10.69 -6.60
C GLY A 163 14.53 10.39 -5.59
N THR A 164 14.89 11.37 -4.74
CA THR A 164 15.96 11.21 -3.73
C THR A 164 15.67 10.14 -2.68
N TYR A 165 14.40 9.82 -2.42
CA TYR A 165 14.01 8.73 -1.53
C TYR A 165 14.44 7.36 -2.07
N TYR A 166 14.38 7.19 -3.39
CA TYR A 166 14.77 5.95 -4.07
C TYR A 166 16.28 5.88 -4.28
N SER A 167 16.95 7.03 -4.30
CA SER A 167 18.40 7.16 -4.26
C SER A 167 19.01 6.77 -2.91
N SER A 168 20.34 6.63 -2.86
CA SER A 168 21.12 6.34 -1.64
C SER A 168 21.08 7.46 -0.60
N ASP A 169 20.73 8.69 -1.01
CA ASP A 169 20.95 9.92 -0.23
C ASP A 169 19.80 10.23 0.74
N GLY A 170 18.71 9.48 0.63
CA GLY A 170 17.55 9.56 1.51
C GLY A 170 16.65 10.79 1.29
N TRP A 171 15.45 10.74 1.87
CA TRP A 171 14.44 11.78 1.74
C TRP A 171 14.60 12.87 2.80
N THR A 172 14.91 14.09 2.36
CA THR A 172 14.85 15.30 3.20
C THR A 172 13.54 16.02 2.89
N GLY A 173 12.59 15.95 3.82
CA GLY A 173 11.27 16.54 3.63
C GLY A 173 11.33 18.05 3.43
N GLY A 174 11.37 18.51 2.17
CA GLY A 174 10.94 19.83 1.73
C GLY A 174 11.54 21.08 2.41
N SER A 175 12.70 21.02 3.07
CA SER A 175 13.43 22.22 3.49
C SER A 175 14.36 22.67 2.36
N GLN A 176 14.13 23.90 1.89
CA GLN A 176 14.86 24.57 0.80
C GLN A 176 16.38 24.34 0.87
N SER A 177 16.94 23.79 -0.20
CA SER A 177 18.37 23.77 -0.46
C SER A 177 18.83 25.15 -0.95
N SER A 178 19.52 25.92 -0.10
CA SER A 178 20.48 26.90 -0.59
C SER A 178 21.76 26.16 -0.98
N PRO A 179 22.38 26.43 -2.15
CA PRO A 179 23.61 25.78 -2.55
C PRO A 179 24.78 26.35 -1.73
N GLY A 180 25.17 25.63 -0.68
CA GLY A 180 26.40 25.90 0.06
C GLY A 180 27.61 25.40 -0.74
N HIS A 181 28.26 26.29 -1.47
CA HIS A 181 29.56 26.06 -2.06
C HIS A 181 30.57 25.64 -0.98
N SER A 182 31.01 24.38 -0.99
CA SER A 182 32.20 23.94 -0.26
C SER A 182 33.44 24.27 -1.11
N ALA A 183 33.99 25.47 -0.92
CA ALA A 183 35.33 25.79 -1.38
C ALA A 183 36.32 25.51 -0.25
N THR A 184 37.10 24.45 -0.41
CA THR A 184 38.38 24.23 0.27
C THR A 184 39.36 25.35 -0.09
N SER A 185 39.94 26.01 0.90
CA SER A 185 41.18 26.76 0.74
C SER A 185 42.11 26.47 1.91
N VAL A 186 43.26 25.89 1.58
CA VAL A 186 44.46 25.80 2.39
C VAL A 186 45.25 27.09 2.13
N ASP A 187 45.68 27.79 3.18
CA ASP A 187 47.07 28.24 3.37
C ASP A 187 47.22 29.27 4.50
N ASP A 188 48.42 29.20 5.09
CA ASP A 188 49.03 29.87 6.23
C ASP A 188 48.83 31.39 6.37
N ASP A 189 48.81 31.91 7.62
CA ASP A 189 49.96 32.66 8.19
C ASP A 189 49.64 33.22 9.61
N SER A 190 50.73 33.34 10.35
CA SER A 190 51.06 33.76 11.71
C SER A 190 50.36 34.95 12.40
N GLY A 191 50.40 34.97 13.75
CA GLY A 191 50.20 36.22 14.52
C GLY A 191 49.76 36.16 16.00
N CYS A 192 50.61 35.64 16.88
CA CYS A 192 50.92 36.06 18.27
C CYS A 192 49.93 36.78 19.25
N THR A 193 50.06 36.39 20.53
CA THR A 193 49.84 37.12 21.83
C THR A 193 48.40 37.39 22.32
N SER A 194 48.01 37.28 23.61
CA SER A 194 48.66 36.98 24.90
C SER A 194 47.60 36.97 26.04
N ASN A 195 47.88 36.23 27.12
CA ASN A 195 47.47 36.45 28.54
C ASN A 195 45.97 36.29 28.91
N GLU A 196 45.55 35.81 30.10
CA GLU A 196 46.16 35.30 31.33
C GLU A 196 45.07 34.65 32.21
N THR A 197 45.45 33.63 32.98
CA THR A 197 44.99 33.22 34.34
C THR A 197 43.50 33.08 34.72
N GLY A 198 43.16 31.97 35.41
CA GLY A 198 42.10 31.97 36.42
C GLY A 198 41.44 30.62 36.74
N SER A 199 41.86 30.01 37.84
CA SER A 199 41.40 28.74 38.44
C SER A 199 39.92 28.68 38.85
N GLY A 200 39.35 27.47 38.96
CA GLY A 200 38.21 27.22 39.86
C GLY A 200 37.27 26.08 39.47
N ALA A 201 37.34 24.96 40.20
CA ALA A 201 36.44 23.81 40.10
C ALA A 201 35.01 24.13 40.56
N SER A 202 34.00 23.51 39.94
CA SER A 202 32.89 22.84 40.65
C SER A 202 31.98 22.04 39.72
N SER A 203 31.56 20.92 40.28
CA SER A 203 30.67 19.87 39.80
C SER A 203 29.24 20.32 39.49
N GLY A 204 28.67 19.77 38.42
CA GLY A 204 27.23 19.76 38.17
C GLY A 204 26.90 18.81 37.01
N GLY A 205 26.64 17.54 37.34
CA GLY A 205 26.17 16.56 36.37
C GLY A 205 24.76 16.91 35.90
N ALA A 206 24.60 17.03 34.58
CA ALA A 206 23.33 17.25 33.92
C ALA A 206 22.96 16.00 33.11
N ASP A 207 21.98 15.27 33.62
CA ASP A 207 20.86 14.65 32.93
C ASP A 207 21.12 14.07 31.53
N ASN A 208 21.44 12.77 31.52
CA ASN A 208 21.32 11.89 30.37
C ASN A 208 19.82 11.61 30.12
N VAL A 209 19.16 12.49 29.36
CA VAL A 209 17.80 12.26 28.84
C VAL A 209 17.92 11.40 27.58
N GLY A 210 17.34 10.20 27.66
CA GLY A 210 17.45 9.16 26.64
C GLY A 210 17.03 9.60 25.25
N SER A 211 17.89 9.25 24.28
CA SER A 211 17.55 9.17 22.86
C SER A 211 16.33 8.28 22.69
N ARG A 212 15.18 8.90 22.40
CA ARG A 212 13.99 8.23 21.92
C ARG A 212 14.27 7.76 20.49
N SER A 213 14.24 6.45 20.31
CA SER A 213 14.21 5.76 19.03
C SER A 213 13.06 6.29 18.17
N GLY A 214 13.41 6.86 17.03
CA GLY A 214 12.51 7.35 16.00
C GLY A 214 13.21 7.32 14.65
N ASP A 215 13.79 6.18 14.29
CA ASP A 215 14.25 5.91 12.93
C ASP A 215 13.03 5.84 12.02
N GLY A 216 12.70 6.96 11.38
CA GLY A 216 11.91 6.94 10.15
C GLY A 216 12.83 6.44 9.04
N GLU A 217 12.45 5.37 8.34
CA GLU A 217 13.18 4.86 7.17
C GLU A 217 13.45 6.01 6.19
N THR A 218 14.71 6.43 6.12
CA THR A 218 15.14 7.58 5.33
C THR A 218 15.29 7.26 3.85
N SER A 219 15.22 5.98 3.46
CA SER A 219 15.39 5.53 2.07
C SER A 219 14.40 4.43 1.70
N ALA A 220 14.19 4.24 0.39
CA ALA A 220 13.27 3.24 -0.16
C ALA A 220 13.67 1.82 0.21
N SER A 221 12.66 1.01 0.51
CA SER A 221 12.81 -0.44 0.69
C SER A 221 13.21 -1.12 -0.63
N GLU A 222 13.77 -2.33 -0.54
CA GLU A 222 14.13 -3.13 -1.72
C GLU A 222 12.91 -3.43 -2.61
N GLU A 223 11.74 -3.64 -1.99
CA GLU A 223 10.48 -3.85 -2.71
C GLU A 223 10.11 -2.61 -3.55
N GLU A 224 10.23 -1.42 -2.98
CA GLU A 224 9.91 -0.15 -3.66
C GLU A 224 10.89 0.16 -4.80
N ARG A 225 12.19 -0.10 -4.61
CA ARG A 225 13.20 0.03 -5.67
C ARG A 225 12.95 -0.96 -6.81
N SER A 226 12.61 -2.20 -6.48
CA SER A 226 12.29 -3.25 -7.46
C SER A 226 11.05 -2.90 -8.29
N ILE A 227 9.97 -2.42 -7.66
CA ILE A 227 8.77 -1.94 -8.35
C ILE A 227 9.11 -0.78 -9.30
N THR A 228 9.94 0.17 -8.83
CA THR A 228 10.37 1.33 -9.62
C THR A 228 11.19 0.92 -10.85
N ALA A 229 12.14 0.00 -10.69
CA ALA A 229 12.92 -0.55 -11.81
C ALA A 229 12.03 -1.30 -12.81
N HIS A 230 11.07 -2.08 -12.32
CA HIS A 230 10.13 -2.77 -13.20
C HIS A 230 9.28 -1.80 -14.01
N LEU A 231 8.82 -0.72 -13.38
CA LEU A 231 8.04 0.33 -14.04
C LEU A 231 8.83 1.00 -15.18
N PHE A 232 10.12 1.29 -14.96
CA PHE A 232 11.02 1.82 -15.99
C PHE A 232 11.09 0.88 -17.19
N ILE A 233 11.42 -0.40 -16.96
CA ILE A 233 11.57 -1.42 -18.01
C ILE A 233 10.26 -1.57 -18.77
N LEU A 234 9.14 -1.66 -18.05
CA LEU A 234 7.81 -1.83 -18.64
C LEU A 234 7.47 -0.67 -19.59
N ILE A 235 7.61 0.58 -19.13
CA ILE A 235 7.30 1.76 -19.96
C ILE A 235 8.25 1.83 -21.16
N PHE A 236 9.55 1.60 -20.96
CA PHE A 236 10.55 1.64 -22.02
C PHE A 236 10.28 0.59 -23.11
N GLU A 237 10.03 -0.66 -22.73
CA GLU A 237 9.76 -1.77 -23.67
C GLU A 237 8.46 -1.53 -24.44
N LYS A 238 7.43 -0.97 -23.79
CA LYS A 238 6.15 -0.68 -24.46
C LYS A 238 6.29 0.46 -25.46
N LEU A 239 6.99 1.53 -25.10
CA LEU A 239 7.26 2.64 -26.01
C LEU A 239 8.12 2.23 -27.21
N SER A 240 9.07 1.32 -27.04
CA SER A 240 9.95 0.87 -28.14
C SER A 240 9.20 0.03 -29.19
N ARG A 241 8.16 -0.70 -28.76
CA ARG A 241 7.34 -1.55 -29.65
C ARG A 241 6.14 -0.82 -30.25
N GLN A 242 5.72 0.31 -29.70
CA GLN A 242 4.55 1.05 -30.16
C GLN A 242 4.90 2.11 -31.23
N PRO A 243 3.99 2.37 -32.19
CA PRO A 243 4.15 3.47 -33.12
C PRO A 243 4.20 4.80 -32.38
N TYR A 244 4.92 5.77 -32.94
CA TYR A 244 5.06 7.08 -32.32
C TYR A 244 3.73 7.85 -32.32
N GLU A 245 3.14 7.98 -31.13
CA GLU A 245 1.94 8.77 -30.86
C GLU A 245 2.35 10.05 -30.10
N PRO A 246 2.30 11.24 -30.72
CA PRO A 246 2.88 12.46 -30.15
C PRO A 246 2.39 12.80 -28.74
N GLU A 247 1.08 12.66 -28.51
CA GLU A 247 0.44 12.96 -27.23
C GLU A 247 0.92 12.01 -26.13
N LEU A 248 0.85 10.70 -26.36
CA LEU A 248 1.28 9.69 -25.40
C LEU A 248 2.78 9.81 -25.07
N PHE A 249 3.62 9.98 -26.09
CA PHE A 249 5.08 10.12 -25.91
C PHE A 249 5.44 11.40 -25.16
N SER A 250 4.68 12.49 -25.34
CA SER A 250 4.90 13.74 -24.61
C SER A 250 4.71 13.61 -23.09
N TYR A 251 3.86 12.69 -22.64
CA TYR A 251 3.66 12.38 -21.22
C TYR A 251 4.56 11.23 -20.72
N ALA A 252 4.85 10.26 -21.59
CA ALA A 252 5.63 9.09 -21.22
C ALA A 252 7.13 9.39 -21.06
N LEU A 253 7.69 10.30 -21.87
CA LEU A 253 9.10 10.66 -21.80
C LEU A 253 9.47 11.33 -20.45
N PRO A 254 8.77 12.39 -19.99
CA PRO A 254 9.05 12.96 -18.66
C PRO A 254 8.95 11.92 -17.54
N CYS A 255 7.95 11.03 -17.60
CA CYS A 255 7.77 9.95 -16.63
C CYS A 255 8.98 9.01 -16.62
N LEU A 256 9.41 8.56 -17.79
CA LEU A 256 10.53 7.65 -17.96
C LEU A 256 11.84 8.26 -17.46
N CYS A 257 12.09 9.54 -17.78
CA CYS A 257 13.25 10.27 -17.28
C CYS A 257 13.22 10.41 -15.75
N SER A 258 12.08 10.78 -15.16
CA SER A 258 11.95 10.93 -13.72
C SER A 258 12.18 9.63 -12.96
N ILE A 259 11.68 8.50 -13.48
CA ILE A 259 11.95 7.17 -12.90
C ILE A 259 13.43 6.81 -13.04
N ALA A 260 14.03 7.01 -14.22
CA ALA A 260 15.44 6.71 -14.45
C ALA A 260 16.35 7.48 -13.49
N CYS A 261 16.11 8.78 -13.34
CA CYS A 261 16.86 9.65 -12.44
C CYS A 261 16.70 9.29 -10.95
N ALA A 262 15.59 8.66 -10.57
CA ALA A 262 15.32 8.25 -9.19
C ALA A 262 16.04 6.96 -8.78
N LEU A 263 16.44 6.11 -9.74
CA LEU A 263 17.13 4.86 -9.46
C LEU A 263 18.65 5.07 -9.45
N PRO A 264 19.38 4.54 -8.45
CA PRO A 264 20.83 4.53 -8.47
C PRO A 264 21.38 3.81 -9.71
N PRO A 265 22.47 4.30 -10.32
CA PRO A 265 23.11 3.65 -11.46
C PRO A 265 23.52 2.19 -11.18
N ASP A 266 24.12 1.93 -10.02
CA ASP A 266 24.55 0.58 -9.62
C ASP A 266 23.38 -0.41 -9.49
N TYR A 267 22.23 0.09 -8.99
CA TYR A 267 21.00 -0.71 -8.87
C TYR A 267 20.44 -1.06 -10.26
N SER A 268 20.38 -0.06 -11.14
CA SER A 268 19.89 -0.21 -12.51
C SER A 268 20.75 -1.19 -13.31
N ILE A 269 22.07 -1.09 -13.20
CA ILE A 269 23.03 -2.00 -13.87
C ILE A 269 22.88 -3.42 -13.33
N SER A 270 22.76 -3.59 -12.02
CA SER A 270 22.58 -4.91 -11.40
C SER A 270 21.30 -5.59 -11.88
N GLN A 271 20.20 -4.84 -11.99
CA GLN A 271 18.93 -5.36 -12.52
C GLN A 271 19.02 -5.74 -14.01
N LEU A 272 19.66 -4.89 -14.84
CA LEU A 272 19.87 -5.20 -16.26
C LEU A 272 20.75 -6.45 -16.46
N ASN A 273 21.80 -6.61 -15.64
CA ASN A 273 22.67 -7.78 -15.69
C ASN A 273 21.94 -9.06 -15.24
N ALA A 274 21.09 -8.96 -14.22
CA ALA A 274 20.25 -10.08 -13.79
C ALA A 274 19.27 -10.54 -14.89
N MET A 275 18.77 -9.61 -15.71
CA MET A 275 17.97 -9.93 -16.90
C MET A 275 18.81 -10.56 -18.03
N GLY A 276 20.05 -10.08 -18.23
CA GLY A 276 20.94 -10.57 -19.28
C GLY A 276 21.42 -12.02 -19.06
N GLN A 277 21.76 -12.40 -17.83
CA GLN A 277 22.29 -13.74 -17.52
C GLN A 277 21.25 -14.86 -17.65
N GLN A 278 19.96 -14.56 -17.64
CA GLN A 278 18.90 -15.56 -17.77
C GLN A 278 18.54 -15.91 -19.22
N ASN A 279 19.03 -15.14 -20.20
CA ASN A 279 18.76 -15.36 -21.63
C ASN A 279 19.74 -16.35 -22.31
N ASP A 280 20.79 -16.81 -21.62
CA ASP A 280 21.85 -17.66 -22.20
C ASP A 280 21.56 -19.18 -22.14
N SER A 281 20.48 -19.61 -21.50
CA SER A 281 20.07 -21.02 -21.48
C SER A 281 18.77 -21.22 -22.27
N LEU A 282 18.94 -21.54 -23.57
CA LEU A 282 17.90 -21.70 -24.61
C LEU A 282 17.19 -20.39 -24.99
N GLY A 283 17.54 -19.84 -26.16
CA GLY A 283 17.02 -18.60 -26.73
C GLY A 283 15.52 -18.57 -27.05
N GLN A 284 14.67 -18.71 -26.04
CA GLN A 284 13.26 -18.30 -26.04
C GLN A 284 13.13 -16.98 -25.27
N ASN A 285 12.26 -16.09 -25.74
CA ASN A 285 11.86 -14.85 -25.05
C ASN A 285 11.11 -15.19 -23.74
N VAL A 286 11.85 -15.58 -22.70
CA VAL A 286 11.30 -16.01 -21.39
C VAL A 286 11.34 -14.88 -20.36
N GLY A 287 12.15 -13.84 -20.57
CA GLY A 287 12.42 -12.77 -19.60
C GLY A 287 11.20 -11.97 -19.13
N GLN A 288 10.15 -11.84 -19.96
CA GLN A 288 8.91 -11.19 -19.54
C GLN A 288 8.12 -12.07 -18.57
N SER A 289 8.05 -13.39 -18.80
CA SER A 289 7.20 -14.32 -18.04
C SER A 289 7.70 -14.58 -16.61
N VAL A 290 8.99 -14.85 -16.43
CA VAL A 290 9.51 -15.34 -15.13
C VAL A 290 9.66 -14.21 -14.11
N PHE A 291 10.04 -13.01 -14.52
CA PHE A 291 10.14 -11.86 -13.62
C PHE A 291 8.75 -11.34 -13.22
N THR A 292 7.79 -11.29 -14.16
CA THR A 292 6.38 -11.02 -13.79
C THR A 292 5.82 -12.10 -12.88
N ASP A 293 6.16 -13.38 -13.08
CA ASP A 293 5.69 -14.48 -12.24
C ASP A 293 6.30 -14.44 -10.83
N GLN A 294 7.58 -14.09 -10.69
CA GLN A 294 8.21 -13.87 -9.37
C GLN A 294 7.58 -12.68 -8.63
N MET A 295 7.33 -11.56 -9.30
CA MET A 295 6.68 -10.40 -8.67
C MET A 295 5.18 -10.63 -8.39
N ASN A 296 4.45 -11.30 -9.28
CA ASN A 296 3.06 -11.72 -9.04
C ASN A 296 2.99 -12.65 -7.80
N SER A 297 3.99 -13.51 -7.59
CA SER A 297 4.09 -14.36 -6.39
C SER A 297 4.40 -13.59 -5.10
N LEU A 298 5.05 -12.42 -5.18
CA LEU A 298 5.33 -11.55 -4.03
C LEU A 298 4.17 -10.60 -3.71
N LEU A 299 3.33 -10.29 -4.70
CA LEU A 299 2.15 -9.44 -4.55
C LEU A 299 1.00 -10.15 -3.81
N VAL A 300 0.94 -11.50 -3.82
CA VAL A 300 -0.02 -12.31 -3.03
C VAL A 300 0.60 -13.65 -2.59
N PRO A 301 0.90 -13.86 -1.29
CA PRO A 301 1.26 -15.20 -0.80
C PRO A 301 0.02 -16.13 -0.80
N GLY A 302 -0.11 -16.98 -1.82
CA GLY A 302 -1.07 -18.09 -1.83
C GLY A 302 -2.11 -18.14 -2.96
N ALA A 303 -1.99 -17.33 -4.02
CA ALA A 303 -2.85 -17.44 -5.20
C ALA A 303 -2.41 -18.61 -6.12
N PRO A 304 -3.34 -19.32 -6.79
CA PRO A 304 -2.99 -20.38 -7.74
C PRO A 304 -2.18 -19.82 -8.91
N LYS A 305 -1.16 -20.56 -9.34
CA LYS A 305 -0.36 -20.25 -10.54
C LYS A 305 -1.28 -20.27 -11.76
N LEU A 306 -1.50 -19.11 -12.38
CA LEU A 306 -2.20 -18.99 -13.65
C LEU A 306 -1.28 -19.52 -14.75
N GLU A 307 -1.64 -20.66 -15.32
CA GLU A 307 -1.00 -21.14 -16.56
C GLU A 307 -1.39 -20.22 -17.72
N ALA A 308 -0.44 -19.97 -18.62
CA ALA A 308 -0.46 -18.91 -19.63
C ALA A 308 -1.49 -19.07 -20.78
N ASN A 309 -2.62 -19.75 -20.55
CA ASN A 309 -3.65 -19.99 -21.55
C ASN A 309 -5.09 -19.62 -21.15
N ASP A 310 -5.31 -18.97 -19.99
CA ASP A 310 -6.64 -18.43 -19.69
C ASP A 310 -6.88 -17.09 -20.39
N SER A 311 -8.04 -17.02 -21.03
CA SER A 311 -8.53 -15.96 -21.90
C SER A 311 -8.30 -14.54 -21.38
N LEU A 312 -7.93 -13.63 -22.29
CA LEU A 312 -7.72 -12.18 -22.11
C LEU A 312 -8.82 -11.40 -21.34
N ASP A 313 -9.97 -12.02 -21.06
CA ASP A 313 -11.06 -11.40 -20.31
C ASP A 313 -10.80 -11.29 -18.79
N GLU A 314 -9.95 -12.13 -18.21
CA GLU A 314 -9.76 -12.14 -16.75
C GLU A 314 -8.85 -11.00 -16.23
N LEU A 315 -7.99 -10.44 -17.09
CA LEU A 315 -7.08 -9.33 -16.77
C LEU A 315 -7.75 -7.95 -16.81
N VAL A 316 -8.95 -7.83 -17.41
CA VAL A 316 -9.72 -6.58 -17.50
C VAL A 316 -10.62 -6.38 -16.26
N HIS A 317 -10.74 -7.40 -15.39
CA HIS A 317 -11.71 -7.42 -14.30
C HIS A 317 -11.20 -6.95 -12.92
N HIS A 318 -9.97 -6.45 -12.81
CA HIS A 318 -9.40 -6.01 -11.52
C HIS A 318 -10.03 -4.75 -10.89
N ASP A 319 -10.95 -4.05 -11.57
CA ASP A 319 -11.57 -2.83 -11.04
C ASP A 319 -12.90 -3.03 -10.30
N VAL A 320 -13.53 -4.21 -10.43
CA VAL A 320 -14.79 -4.52 -9.75
C VAL A 320 -14.50 -5.27 -8.46
N PHE A 321 -14.81 -4.64 -7.33
CA PHE A 321 -14.63 -5.25 -6.02
C PHE A 321 -15.52 -6.49 -5.87
N ARG A 322 -14.90 -7.65 -5.69
CA ARG A 322 -15.57 -8.92 -5.39
C ARG A 322 -15.07 -9.44 -4.04
N PRO A 323 -15.89 -9.42 -2.98
CA PRO A 323 -15.46 -9.86 -1.67
C PRO A 323 -15.21 -11.38 -1.66
N GLN A 324 -14.06 -11.80 -1.16
CA GLN A 324 -13.66 -13.20 -1.05
C GLN A 324 -13.49 -13.61 0.42
N PRO A 325 -14.60 -13.79 1.16
CA PRO A 325 -14.52 -14.26 2.53
C PRO A 325 -13.99 -15.70 2.57
N ILE A 326 -13.16 -15.96 3.56
CA ILE A 326 -12.55 -17.27 3.80
C ILE A 326 -13.65 -18.28 4.13
N ASP A 327 -13.70 -19.37 3.38
CA ASP A 327 -14.64 -20.45 3.64
C ASP A 327 -14.25 -21.20 4.93
N THR A 328 -15.20 -21.27 5.85
CA THR A 328 -15.07 -21.95 7.15
C THR A 328 -15.99 -23.16 7.27
N SER A 329 -16.73 -23.51 6.20
CA SER A 329 -17.75 -24.57 6.21
C SER A 329 -17.20 -25.94 6.60
N GLN A 330 -15.99 -26.27 6.16
CA GLN A 330 -15.32 -27.55 6.41
C GLN A 330 -14.45 -27.56 7.68
N VAL A 331 -14.29 -26.40 8.34
CA VAL A 331 -13.38 -26.26 9.48
C VAL A 331 -14.09 -26.62 10.78
N ARG A 332 -13.57 -27.65 11.45
CA ARG A 332 -14.03 -28.07 12.77
C ARG A 332 -13.11 -27.54 13.86
N LEU A 333 -13.69 -26.86 14.85
CA LEU A 333 -12.94 -26.35 16.00
C LEU A 333 -12.59 -27.48 16.98
N PRO A 334 -11.35 -27.54 17.48
CA PRO A 334 -11.00 -28.41 18.59
C PRO A 334 -11.82 -28.11 19.84
N VAL A 335 -12.26 -29.15 20.55
CA VAL A 335 -13.07 -29.03 21.77
C VAL A 335 -12.36 -28.22 22.86
N ALA A 336 -11.02 -28.26 22.89
CA ALA A 336 -10.20 -27.48 23.82
C ALA A 336 -10.41 -25.96 23.69
N LEU A 337 -10.82 -25.46 22.51
CA LEU A 337 -11.07 -24.03 22.29
C LEU A 337 -12.46 -23.58 22.75
N ASN A 338 -13.38 -24.50 23.07
CA ASN A 338 -14.73 -24.12 23.52
C ASN A 338 -14.68 -23.30 24.82
N GLY A 339 -13.78 -23.65 25.74
CA GLY A 339 -13.58 -22.88 26.97
C GLY A 339 -13.08 -21.46 26.72
N LEU A 340 -12.18 -21.29 25.75
CA LEU A 340 -11.69 -20.00 25.30
C LEU A 340 -12.83 -19.15 24.70
N ILE A 341 -13.64 -19.75 23.83
CA ILE A 341 -14.77 -19.06 23.17
C ILE A 341 -15.73 -18.48 24.20
N GLN A 342 -16.12 -19.30 25.18
CA GLN A 342 -17.04 -18.86 26.24
C GLN A 342 -16.45 -17.73 27.08
N LYS A 343 -15.20 -17.88 27.55
CA LYS A 343 -14.53 -16.85 28.36
C LYS A 343 -14.31 -15.54 27.61
N PHE A 344 -13.98 -15.61 26.32
CA PHE A 344 -13.79 -14.40 25.52
C PHE A 344 -15.12 -13.72 25.16
N ALA A 345 -16.18 -14.50 24.91
CA ALA A 345 -17.53 -13.97 24.73
C ALA A 345 -18.03 -13.26 26.01
N GLU A 346 -17.80 -13.86 27.18
CA GLU A 346 -18.07 -13.23 28.48
C GLU A 346 -17.26 -11.94 28.65
N HIS A 347 -15.96 -11.94 28.34
CA HIS A 347 -15.13 -10.74 28.37
C HIS A 347 -15.67 -9.62 27.47
N CYS A 348 -16.11 -9.94 26.26
CA CYS A 348 -16.70 -8.96 25.35
C CYS A 348 -18.01 -8.37 25.90
N HIS A 349 -18.87 -9.21 26.50
CA HIS A 349 -20.11 -8.78 27.16
C HIS A 349 -19.82 -7.88 28.37
N ASP A 350 -18.87 -8.27 29.22
CA ASP A 350 -18.47 -7.51 30.40
C ASP A 350 -17.86 -6.16 30.02
N SER A 351 -17.05 -6.09 28.96
CA SER A 351 -16.53 -4.82 28.43
C SER A 351 -17.67 -3.90 27.97
N TRP A 352 -18.65 -4.43 27.23
CA TRP A 352 -19.83 -3.66 26.83
C TRP A 352 -20.68 -3.20 28.03
N ALA A 353 -20.90 -4.09 29.00
CA ALA A 353 -21.68 -3.78 30.19
C ALA A 353 -21.00 -2.71 31.05
N LEU A 354 -19.67 -2.78 31.20
CA LEU A 354 -18.89 -1.77 31.92
C LEU A 354 -19.00 -0.40 31.25
N ASP A 355 -18.82 -0.32 29.93
CA ASP A 355 -18.98 0.94 29.16
C ASP A 355 -20.37 1.56 29.40
N LEU A 356 -21.41 0.73 29.50
CA LEU A 356 -22.79 1.18 29.69
C LEU A 356 -23.06 1.63 31.14
N ILE A 357 -22.52 0.92 32.13
CA ILE A 357 -22.59 1.30 33.55
C ILE A 357 -21.83 2.61 33.79
N GLU A 358 -20.68 2.83 33.15
CA GLU A 358 -19.95 4.10 33.24
C GLU A 358 -20.74 5.28 32.64
N GLN A 359 -21.60 5.02 31.65
CA GLN A 359 -22.58 5.99 31.15
C GLN A 359 -23.79 6.19 32.10
N GLY A 360 -23.84 5.46 33.22
CA GLY A 360 -24.88 5.56 34.24
C GLY A 360 -26.10 4.68 33.96
N TYR A 361 -25.99 3.66 33.11
CA TYR A 361 -27.08 2.70 32.93
C TYR A 361 -27.16 1.70 34.08
N THR A 362 -28.39 1.26 34.37
CA THR A 362 -28.71 0.25 35.38
C THR A 362 -29.58 -0.85 34.79
N PHE A 363 -29.75 -1.95 35.52
CA PHE A 363 -30.63 -3.03 35.08
C PHE A 363 -32.09 -2.58 34.98
N GLY A 364 -32.78 -2.96 33.90
CA GLY A 364 -34.23 -2.80 33.76
C GLY A 364 -34.84 -3.80 32.78
N ALA A 365 -36.14 -4.08 32.88
CA ALA A 365 -36.79 -5.10 32.06
C ALA A 365 -36.83 -4.78 30.57
N GLN A 366 -36.68 -3.50 30.20
CA GLN A 366 -36.69 -3.01 28.82
C GLN A 366 -35.58 -1.97 28.64
N VAL A 367 -35.24 -1.68 27.38
CA VAL A 367 -34.31 -0.59 27.06
C VAL A 367 -35.04 0.73 27.24
N ASP A 368 -34.56 1.57 28.15
CA ASP A 368 -35.09 2.92 28.39
C ASP A 368 -33.92 3.90 28.47
N GLU A 369 -33.81 4.78 27.47
CA GLU A 369 -32.73 5.76 27.39
C GLU A 369 -32.88 6.90 28.41
N VAL A 370 -34.12 7.23 28.80
CA VAL A 370 -34.42 8.32 29.74
C VAL A 370 -34.08 7.88 31.16
N ARG A 371 -34.52 6.67 31.53
CA ARG A 371 -34.22 6.07 32.84
C ARG A 371 -32.86 5.39 32.88
N ARG A 372 -32.16 5.36 31.74
CA ARG A 372 -30.89 4.65 31.51
C ARG A 372 -30.97 3.22 32.03
N THR A 373 -31.87 2.42 31.48
CA THR A 373 -32.00 1.01 31.84
C THR A 373 -31.80 0.07 30.66
N HIS A 374 -31.23 -1.11 30.91
CA HIS A 374 -31.00 -2.13 29.87
C HIS A 374 -31.17 -3.57 30.41
N PRO A 375 -31.86 -4.48 29.69
CA PRO A 375 -32.18 -5.84 30.18
C PRO A 375 -31.00 -6.80 30.24
N ASN A 376 -30.00 -6.59 29.39
CA ASN A 376 -28.79 -7.42 29.34
C ASN A 376 -27.71 -7.03 30.38
N LEU A 377 -27.95 -6.06 31.27
CA LEU A 377 -27.03 -5.74 32.37
C LEU A 377 -27.13 -6.79 33.50
N ARG A 378 -26.73 -8.01 33.17
CA ARG A 378 -26.67 -9.19 34.03
C ARG A 378 -25.48 -10.05 33.61
N SER A 379 -25.11 -11.03 34.44
CA SER A 379 -24.02 -11.96 34.12
C SER A 379 -24.27 -12.68 32.79
N PHE A 380 -23.20 -12.94 32.04
CA PHE A 380 -23.26 -13.60 30.73
C PHE A 380 -24.04 -14.93 30.77
N SER A 381 -23.84 -15.74 31.81
CA SER A 381 -24.55 -17.01 32.03
C SER A 381 -26.06 -16.85 32.23
N GLN A 382 -26.53 -15.67 32.63
CA GLN A 382 -27.94 -15.36 32.87
C GLN A 382 -28.61 -14.68 31.67
N LEU A 383 -27.87 -14.42 30.59
CA LEU A 383 -28.44 -13.89 29.35
C LEU A 383 -29.28 -14.96 28.64
N PRO A 384 -30.30 -14.56 27.87
CA PRO A 384 -30.97 -15.46 26.95
C PRO A 384 -29.98 -16.10 25.98
N THR A 385 -30.18 -17.37 25.62
CA THR A 385 -29.28 -18.10 24.70
C THR A 385 -29.07 -17.33 23.39
N GLN A 386 -30.12 -16.71 22.84
CA GLN A 386 -30.00 -15.89 21.63
C GLN A 386 -29.00 -14.73 21.78
N GLU A 387 -28.99 -14.06 22.93
CA GLU A 387 -28.08 -12.94 23.21
C GLU A 387 -26.66 -13.43 23.49
N GLN A 388 -26.49 -14.58 24.18
CA GLN A 388 -25.18 -15.22 24.33
C GLN A 388 -24.58 -15.57 22.95
N MET A 389 -25.40 -16.11 22.05
CA MET A 389 -24.97 -16.49 20.70
C MET A 389 -24.50 -15.29 19.87
N ARG A 390 -24.98 -14.06 20.12
CA ARG A 390 -24.46 -12.84 19.45
C ARG A 390 -22.99 -12.58 19.76
N TYR A 391 -22.50 -13.00 20.93
CA TYR A 391 -21.09 -12.90 21.31
C TYR A 391 -20.31 -14.15 20.91
N ILE A 392 -20.91 -15.34 21.06
CA ILE A 392 -20.25 -16.63 20.77
C ILE A 392 -20.00 -16.82 19.27
N HIS A 393 -20.96 -16.49 18.40
CA HIS A 393 -20.83 -16.73 16.96
C HIS A 393 -19.64 -15.97 16.33
N PRO A 394 -19.48 -14.65 16.51
CA PRO A 394 -18.34 -13.93 15.92
C PRO A 394 -16.99 -14.46 16.39
N VAL A 395 -16.86 -14.85 17.66
CA VAL A 395 -15.63 -15.43 18.21
C VAL A 395 -15.35 -16.79 17.59
N THR A 396 -16.37 -17.64 17.51
CA THR A 396 -16.30 -18.98 16.91
C THR A 396 -15.87 -18.90 15.45
N ASP A 397 -16.49 -18.01 14.67
CA ASP A 397 -16.22 -17.85 13.25
C ASP A 397 -14.82 -17.27 13.02
N THR A 398 -14.40 -16.30 13.84
CA THR A 398 -13.04 -15.75 13.79
C THR A 398 -11.98 -16.83 14.07
N LEU A 399 -12.18 -17.68 15.07
CA LEU A 399 -11.26 -18.80 15.35
C LEU A 399 -11.25 -19.84 14.22
N LYS A 400 -12.41 -20.14 13.60
CA LYS A 400 -12.44 -21.00 12.41
C LYS A 400 -11.66 -20.39 11.26
N THR A 401 -11.78 -19.08 11.04
CA THR A 401 -10.99 -18.36 10.04
C THR A 401 -9.49 -18.50 10.33
N MET A 402 -9.06 -18.38 11.59
CA MET A 402 -7.65 -18.57 11.95
C MET A 402 -7.15 -19.98 11.57
N LEU A 403 -7.94 -21.02 11.84
CA LEU A 403 -7.59 -22.40 11.45
C LEU A 403 -7.62 -22.59 9.92
N ALA A 404 -8.59 -21.99 9.23
CA ALA A 404 -8.66 -22.01 7.76
C ALA A 404 -7.44 -21.36 7.11
N CYS A 405 -6.90 -20.30 7.73
CA CYS A 405 -5.66 -19.63 7.34
C CYS A 405 -4.39 -20.46 7.61
N GLY A 406 -4.51 -21.66 8.19
CA GLY A 406 -3.38 -22.52 8.55
C GLY A 406 -2.69 -22.13 9.87
N TRP A 407 -3.34 -21.35 10.73
CA TRP A 407 -2.77 -20.95 12.01
C TRP A 407 -3.05 -22.02 13.08
N SER A 408 -2.10 -22.25 14.00
CA SER A 408 -2.36 -22.99 15.23
C SER A 408 -2.58 -22.02 16.38
N VAL A 409 -3.54 -22.37 17.24
CA VAL A 409 -3.83 -21.68 18.50
C VAL A 409 -3.58 -22.70 19.60
N ASP A 410 -2.34 -22.74 20.08
CA ASP A 410 -1.93 -23.72 21.09
C ASP A 410 -1.97 -23.06 22.47
N GLY A 411 -2.73 -23.65 23.39
CA GLY A 411 -2.77 -23.21 24.79
C GLY A 411 -1.63 -23.83 25.57
N ASP A 412 -0.80 -23.01 26.20
CA ASP A 412 0.22 -23.50 27.12
C ASP A 412 -0.47 -23.79 28.48
N GLU A 413 -0.98 -25.02 28.67
CA GLU A 413 -1.75 -25.40 29.87
C GLU A 413 -1.02 -25.11 31.20
N ASN A 414 0.30 -24.92 31.18
CA ASN A 414 1.13 -24.64 32.35
C ASN A 414 1.28 -23.16 32.74
N ARG A 415 0.68 -22.21 32.01
CA ARG A 415 0.64 -20.79 32.42
C ARG A 415 -0.69 -20.33 32.98
N TYR A 416 -1.65 -21.25 33.19
CA TYR A 416 -2.86 -20.98 33.96
C TYR A 416 -2.55 -20.96 35.47
N ARG A 417 -1.69 -20.03 35.89
CA ARG A 417 -1.73 -19.52 37.26
C ARG A 417 -2.40 -18.17 37.16
N ASP A 418 -3.62 -18.08 37.67
CA ASP A 418 -4.07 -16.86 38.32
C ASP A 418 -2.87 -16.38 39.17
N THR A 419 -2.19 -15.33 38.72
CA THR A 419 -1.20 -14.67 39.56
C THR A 419 -2.01 -14.13 40.73
N PRO A 420 -1.78 -14.53 41.99
CA PRO A 420 -2.65 -14.17 43.12
C PRO A 420 -2.63 -12.68 43.52
N GLY A 421 -2.24 -11.79 42.60
CA GLY A 421 -2.04 -10.36 42.83
C GLY A 421 -3.00 -9.42 42.09
N ASP A 422 -3.75 -9.89 41.08
CA ASP A 422 -4.53 -8.97 40.22
C ASP A 422 -5.90 -8.57 40.80
N THR A 423 -6.21 -9.02 42.03
CA THR A 423 -7.43 -8.64 42.78
C THR A 423 -7.30 -7.31 43.53
N LYS A 424 -6.22 -6.55 43.31
CA LYS A 424 -6.04 -5.23 43.92
C LYS A 424 -5.93 -4.17 42.82
N HIS A 425 -7.07 -3.56 42.50
CA HIS A 425 -7.30 -2.14 42.21
C HIS A 425 -8.38 -1.94 41.14
N ILE A 426 -9.64 -1.84 41.57
CA ILE A 426 -10.56 -0.70 41.37
C ILE A 426 -11.70 -0.93 42.35
N ARG A 427 -11.57 -0.37 43.56
CA ARG A 427 -12.70 -0.24 44.48
C ARG A 427 -13.34 1.13 44.21
N ARG A 428 -14.18 1.24 43.18
CA ARG A 428 -15.19 2.33 43.16
C ARG A 428 -16.32 1.89 44.10
N GLN A 429 -16.26 2.36 45.35
CA GLN A 429 -17.42 2.36 46.21
C GLN A 429 -18.43 3.37 45.65
N THR A 430 -19.45 2.90 44.95
CA THR A 430 -20.77 3.53 44.96
C THR A 430 -21.78 2.44 45.26
N ILE A 431 -21.87 2.12 46.56
CA ILE A 431 -22.95 1.32 47.13
C ILE A 431 -24.14 2.27 47.24
N THR A 432 -25.10 2.15 46.33
CA THR A 432 -26.51 2.37 46.68
C THR A 432 -27.10 0.99 46.83
N SER A 433 -27.19 0.58 48.09
CA SER A 433 -27.73 -0.70 48.54
C SER A 433 -29.24 -0.69 48.38
N ASP A 434 -29.72 -1.01 47.16
CA ASP A 434 -31.10 -1.45 46.90
C ASP A 434 -31.30 -2.03 45.49
N ASN A 435 -30.49 -3.01 45.07
CA ASN A 435 -30.77 -3.79 43.85
C ASN A 435 -30.22 -5.23 43.95
N LEU A 436 -31.13 -6.20 44.04
CA LEU A 436 -30.91 -7.65 44.20
C LEU A 436 -30.28 -8.38 42.99
N LEU A 437 -29.64 -7.66 42.08
CA LEU A 437 -28.85 -8.23 40.98
C LEU A 437 -27.44 -7.63 41.05
N ASN A 438 -26.60 -8.22 41.92
CA ASN A 438 -25.18 -7.89 42.13
C ASN A 438 -24.31 -8.22 40.89
N TYR A 439 -24.66 -7.72 39.71
CA TYR A 439 -23.83 -7.83 38.52
C TYR A 439 -22.80 -6.71 38.52
N ASN A 440 -21.52 -7.07 38.63
CA ASN A 440 -20.39 -6.15 38.52
C ASN A 440 -19.45 -6.67 37.44
N PRO A 441 -19.54 -6.18 36.19
CA PRO A 441 -18.69 -6.66 35.11
C PRO A 441 -17.22 -6.37 35.41
N SER A 442 -16.37 -7.36 35.19
CA SER A 442 -14.92 -7.24 35.41
C SER A 442 -14.16 -7.77 34.21
N PRO A 443 -14.22 -7.07 33.06
CA PRO A 443 -13.45 -7.44 31.89
C PRO A 443 -11.95 -7.40 32.22
N LYS A 444 -11.18 -8.29 31.59
CA LYS A 444 -9.71 -8.32 31.73
C LYS A 444 -9.11 -7.04 31.15
N ASP A 445 -8.17 -6.43 31.86
CA ASP A 445 -7.45 -5.26 31.35
C ASP A 445 -6.36 -5.69 30.36
N LEU A 446 -6.62 -5.44 29.08
CA LEU A 446 -5.70 -5.78 27.99
C LEU A 446 -4.82 -4.59 27.55
N ARG A 447 -4.89 -3.44 28.23
CA ARG A 447 -4.16 -2.21 27.83
C ARG A 447 -2.64 -2.38 27.93
N GLY A 448 -2.16 -3.18 28.89
CA GLY A 448 -0.75 -3.48 29.10
C GLY A 448 -0.20 -4.67 28.31
N VAL A 449 -1.00 -5.29 27.43
CA VAL A 449 -0.58 -6.48 26.68
C VAL A 449 0.26 -6.08 25.47
N ASN A 450 1.50 -6.56 25.42
CA ASN A 450 2.39 -6.31 24.30
C ASN A 450 2.02 -7.20 23.10
N VAL A 451 1.77 -6.57 21.95
CA VAL A 451 1.44 -7.25 20.69
C VAL A 451 2.52 -6.92 19.66
N THR A 452 3.11 -7.95 19.03
CA THR A 452 4.15 -7.76 18.01
C THR A 452 3.55 -7.26 16.69
N LYS A 453 4.38 -6.68 15.80
CA LYS A 453 3.97 -6.27 14.45
C LYS A 453 3.34 -7.42 13.66
N GLU A 454 3.89 -8.63 13.79
CA GLU A 454 3.35 -9.84 13.18
C GLU A 454 1.93 -10.17 13.67
N MET A 455 1.68 -10.04 14.98
CA MET A 455 0.37 -10.27 15.57
C MET A 455 -0.65 -9.19 15.18
N LEU A 456 -0.22 -7.95 15.02
CA LEU A 456 -1.07 -6.88 14.47
C LEU A 456 -1.41 -7.16 12.99
N ASN A 457 -0.46 -7.62 12.19
CA ASN A 457 -0.72 -8.01 10.80
C ASN A 457 -1.71 -9.18 10.72
N MET A 458 -1.61 -10.15 11.64
CA MET A 458 -2.61 -11.21 11.78
C MET A 458 -4.00 -10.64 12.13
N ALA A 459 -4.08 -9.69 13.07
CA ALA A 459 -5.34 -9.03 13.43
C ALA A 459 -5.97 -8.26 12.25
N GLU A 460 -5.17 -7.57 11.44
CA GLU A 460 -5.63 -6.88 10.23
C GLU A 460 -6.16 -7.86 9.17
N ARG A 461 -5.49 -9.00 8.97
CA ARG A 461 -5.96 -10.03 8.03
C ARG A 461 -7.30 -10.64 8.44
N LEU A 462 -7.55 -10.78 9.75
CA LEU A 462 -8.87 -11.17 10.27
C LEU A 462 -9.91 -10.06 10.08
N ALA A 463 -9.53 -8.80 10.24
CA ALA A 463 -10.42 -7.64 10.05
C ALA A 463 -10.83 -7.48 8.58
N ASP A 464 -9.89 -7.70 7.64
CA ASP A 464 -10.17 -7.76 6.20
C ASP A 464 -11.18 -8.88 5.89
N ASN A 465 -10.96 -10.09 6.40
CA ASN A 465 -11.94 -11.17 6.24
C ASN A 465 -13.32 -10.81 6.80
N ALA A 466 -13.40 -10.16 7.97
CA ALA A 466 -14.65 -9.69 8.54
C ALA A 466 -15.35 -8.67 7.63
N HIS A 467 -14.58 -7.79 6.97
CA HIS A 467 -15.10 -6.88 5.97
C HIS A 467 -15.63 -7.62 4.73
N ASN A 468 -14.90 -8.62 4.22
CA ASN A 468 -15.34 -9.43 3.08
C ASN A 468 -16.63 -10.22 3.37
N ILE A 469 -16.79 -10.76 4.59
CA ILE A 469 -18.03 -11.43 5.02
C ILE A 469 -19.20 -10.44 4.97
N TRP A 470 -19.03 -9.26 5.58
CA TRP A 470 -20.04 -8.21 5.58
C TRP A 470 -20.36 -7.75 4.16
N ALA A 471 -19.35 -7.54 3.31
CA ALA A 471 -19.52 -7.06 1.95
C ALA A 471 -20.28 -8.07 1.10
N ARG A 472 -19.96 -9.37 1.20
CA ARG A 472 -20.69 -10.44 0.50
C ARG A 472 -22.16 -10.48 0.91
N GLN A 473 -22.45 -10.40 2.23
CA GLN A 473 -23.82 -10.34 2.71
C GLN A 473 -24.54 -9.10 2.18
N LYS A 474 -23.88 -7.94 2.25
CA LYS A 474 -24.47 -6.67 1.82
C LYS A 474 -24.77 -6.67 0.32
N MET A 475 -23.90 -7.26 -0.51
CA MET A 475 -24.16 -7.42 -1.94
C MET A 475 -25.37 -8.33 -2.18
N SER A 476 -25.46 -9.47 -1.49
CA SER A 476 -26.64 -10.36 -1.58
C SER A 476 -27.94 -9.67 -1.16
N ASP A 477 -27.91 -8.85 -0.11
CA ASP A 477 -29.08 -8.08 0.33
C ASP A 477 -29.50 -7.03 -0.70
N LEU A 478 -28.53 -6.36 -1.33
CA LEU A 478 -28.78 -5.37 -2.39
C LEU A 478 -29.35 -6.04 -3.64
N GLU A 479 -28.83 -7.19 -4.03
CA GLU A 479 -29.38 -7.98 -5.15
C GLU A 479 -30.82 -8.41 -4.87
N ALA A 480 -31.13 -8.83 -3.64
CA ALA A 480 -32.47 -9.24 -3.24
C ALA A 480 -33.53 -8.12 -3.32
N ILE A 481 -33.13 -6.86 -3.14
CA ILE A 481 -34.05 -5.69 -3.23
C ILE A 481 -34.10 -5.07 -4.63
N GLY A 482 -33.49 -5.68 -5.64
CA GLY A 482 -33.48 -5.18 -7.02
C GLY A 482 -32.26 -4.34 -7.40
N GLY A 483 -31.18 -4.43 -6.62
CA GLY A 483 -29.90 -3.77 -6.87
C GLY A 483 -29.65 -2.54 -5.99
N GLY A 484 -28.46 -1.95 -6.17
CA GLY A 484 -28.05 -0.73 -5.46
C GLY A 484 -26.54 -0.68 -5.23
N VAL A 485 -26.07 0.46 -4.73
CA VAL A 485 -24.67 0.67 -4.37
C VAL A 485 -24.53 1.07 -2.92
N HIS A 486 -23.45 0.65 -2.28
CA HIS A 486 -23.13 1.03 -0.92
C HIS A 486 -21.66 1.46 -0.85
N GLN A 487 -21.41 2.67 -0.32
CA GLN A 487 -20.10 3.34 -0.34
C GLN A 487 -18.94 2.55 0.30
N LEU A 488 -19.26 1.57 1.15
CA LEU A 488 -18.28 0.70 1.81
C LEU A 488 -18.02 -0.60 1.04
N LEU A 489 -18.60 -0.81 -0.15
CA LEU A 489 -18.29 -1.95 -1.03
C LEU A 489 -16.99 -1.67 -1.81
N VAL A 490 -15.89 -1.51 -1.09
CA VAL A 490 -14.54 -1.31 -1.62
C VAL A 490 -13.57 -2.21 -0.86
N PRO A 491 -12.41 -2.58 -1.42
CA PRO A 491 -11.39 -3.34 -0.70
C PRO A 491 -11.07 -2.76 0.68
N TYR A 492 -10.78 -3.63 1.66
CA TYR A 492 -10.50 -3.23 3.04
C TYR A 492 -9.35 -2.22 3.14
N ASP A 493 -8.33 -2.34 2.29
CA ASP A 493 -7.16 -1.46 2.24
C ASP A 493 -7.48 -0.02 1.81
N ILE A 494 -8.65 0.22 1.22
CA ILE A 494 -9.13 1.55 0.82
C ILE A 494 -10.02 2.17 1.90
N LEU A 495 -10.42 1.42 2.93
CA LEU A 495 -11.26 1.96 4.01
C LEU A 495 -10.47 2.94 4.90
N THR A 496 -11.14 3.96 5.43
CA THR A 496 -10.54 4.87 6.40
C THR A 496 -10.37 4.17 7.76
N ASP A 497 -9.53 4.72 8.63
CA ASP A 497 -9.32 4.14 9.96
C ASP A 497 -10.61 4.10 10.79
N ASN A 498 -11.47 5.10 10.64
CA ASN A 498 -12.77 5.13 11.30
C ASN A 498 -13.70 4.01 10.76
N GLU A 499 -13.69 3.76 9.46
CA GLU A 499 -14.46 2.69 8.83
C GLU A 499 -13.94 1.29 9.26
N ARG A 500 -12.62 1.12 9.37
CA ARG A 500 -11.99 -0.14 9.80
C ARG A 500 -12.19 -0.43 11.29
N LYS A 501 -12.39 0.60 12.12
CA LYS A 501 -12.53 0.48 13.59
C LYS A 501 -13.53 -0.59 14.02
N ARG A 502 -14.65 -0.72 13.32
CA ARG A 502 -15.69 -1.73 13.63
C ARG A 502 -15.19 -3.17 13.43
N TYR A 503 -14.34 -3.40 12.43
CA TYR A 503 -13.78 -4.72 12.12
C TYR A 503 -12.58 -5.04 13.00
N ARG A 504 -11.74 -4.04 13.28
CA ARG A 504 -10.58 -4.16 14.16
C ARG A 504 -10.94 -4.46 15.61
N ARG A 505 -12.07 -3.93 16.12
CA ARG A 505 -12.44 -4.04 17.54
C ARG A 505 -12.39 -5.48 18.03
N LEU A 506 -13.07 -6.42 17.36
CA LEU A 506 -13.10 -7.81 17.79
C LEU A 506 -11.76 -8.52 17.56
N THR A 507 -11.14 -8.32 16.39
CA THR A 507 -9.95 -9.09 15.99
C THR A 507 -8.71 -8.69 16.78
N HIS A 508 -8.51 -7.39 17.02
CA HIS A 508 -7.40 -6.88 17.83
C HIS A 508 -7.57 -7.28 19.30
N GLU A 509 -8.79 -7.19 19.83
CA GLU A 509 -9.08 -7.60 21.20
C GLU A 509 -8.86 -9.11 21.40
N LEU A 510 -9.27 -9.94 20.43
CA LEU A 510 -9.06 -11.38 20.46
C LEU A 510 -7.57 -11.73 20.50
N ILE A 511 -6.76 -11.11 19.65
CA ILE A 511 -5.30 -11.34 19.60
C ILE A 511 -4.63 -10.95 20.93
N LYS A 512 -5.03 -9.81 21.53
CA LYS A 512 -4.54 -9.41 22.86
C LYS A 512 -4.99 -10.38 23.94
N TYR A 513 -6.23 -10.83 23.90
CA TYR A 513 -6.77 -11.75 24.88
C TYR A 513 -6.08 -13.12 24.81
N LEU A 514 -5.82 -13.62 23.61
CA LEU A 514 -5.04 -14.84 23.39
C LEU A 514 -3.64 -14.72 24.01
N GLN A 515 -2.94 -13.62 23.74
CA GLN A 515 -1.62 -13.34 24.31
C GLN A 515 -1.66 -13.25 25.84
N TYR A 516 -2.64 -12.55 26.40
CA TYR A 516 -2.83 -12.40 27.85
C TYR A 516 -3.04 -13.75 28.54
N ASN A 517 -3.82 -14.64 27.93
CA ASN A 517 -4.09 -15.99 28.47
C ASN A 517 -2.98 -17.01 28.13
N GLY A 518 -1.88 -16.59 27.49
CA GLY A 518 -0.74 -17.46 27.19
C GLY A 518 -0.95 -18.40 25.98
N TYR A 519 -1.90 -18.11 25.09
CA TYR A 519 -2.02 -18.83 23.83
C TYR A 519 -0.94 -18.39 22.85
N ARG A 520 -0.30 -19.37 22.21
CA ARG A 520 0.69 -19.11 21.16
C ARG A 520 0.05 -19.26 19.78
N LEU A 521 0.22 -18.22 18.96
CA LEU A 521 -0.18 -18.23 17.56
C LEU A 521 1.01 -18.61 16.69
N THR A 522 0.87 -19.67 15.90
CA THR A 522 1.87 -20.03 14.89
C THR A 522 1.24 -20.16 13.52
N VAL A 523 1.93 -19.69 12.48
CA VAL A 523 1.51 -19.86 11.08
C VAL A 523 2.20 -21.11 10.55
N ARG A 524 1.44 -22.16 10.20
CA ARG A 524 2.02 -23.33 9.53
C ARG A 524 2.30 -22.95 8.08
N THR A 525 3.52 -22.50 7.78
CA THR A 525 3.97 -22.40 6.39
C THR A 525 4.01 -23.81 5.81
N GLY A 526 3.41 -24.02 4.65
CA GLY A 526 3.43 -25.31 3.96
C GLY A 526 4.86 -25.66 3.53
N SER A 527 5.61 -26.33 4.40
CA SER A 527 6.80 -27.08 3.98
C SER A 527 6.31 -28.31 3.24
N ASN A 528 6.37 -28.28 1.91
CA ASN A 528 6.52 -29.49 1.12
C ASN A 528 7.88 -30.11 1.47
N SER A 529 7.94 -30.84 2.58
CA SER A 529 9.02 -31.76 2.87
C SER A 529 8.86 -32.98 1.96
N THR A 530 9.25 -32.85 0.69
CA THR A 530 9.55 -34.03 -0.13
C THR A 530 10.79 -34.67 0.45
N ASN A 531 10.52 -35.70 1.24
CA ASN A 531 11.41 -36.71 1.76
C ASN A 531 12.15 -37.39 0.59
N THR A 532 13.33 -36.88 0.19
CA THR A 532 14.23 -37.61 -0.71
C THR A 532 15.26 -38.35 0.13
N ASN A 533 14.94 -39.58 0.49
CA ASN A 533 15.93 -40.52 0.99
C ASN A 533 15.95 -41.79 0.14
N THR A 534 17.17 -42.15 -0.28
CA THR A 534 17.63 -43.44 -0.82
C THR A 534 17.26 -43.79 -2.27
N ASN A 535 18.24 -43.84 -3.18
CA ASN A 535 18.94 -45.10 -3.47
C ASN A 535 20.19 -44.89 -4.35
N LYS A 536 21.35 -45.33 -3.86
CA LYS A 536 22.57 -45.59 -4.66
C LYS A 536 22.42 -46.98 -5.29
N GLY A 537 22.67 -47.08 -6.59
CA GLY A 537 22.62 -48.36 -7.31
C GLY A 537 23.30 -48.34 -8.67
N ASN A 538 24.63 -48.43 -8.64
CA ASN A 538 25.54 -49.18 -9.52
C ASN A 538 25.15 -49.51 -10.99
N GLY A 539 26.07 -49.19 -11.92
CA GLY A 539 26.43 -50.07 -13.04
C GLY A 539 26.31 -49.49 -14.45
N GLY A 540 27.39 -49.58 -15.24
CA GLY A 540 27.28 -49.62 -16.71
C GLY A 540 28.29 -48.79 -17.50
N THR A 541 29.48 -49.34 -17.67
CA THR A 541 30.51 -48.93 -18.65
C THR A 541 30.04 -49.10 -20.10
N SER A 542 30.32 -48.14 -20.98
CA SER A 542 30.69 -48.42 -22.38
C SER A 542 31.35 -47.21 -23.07
N ASN A 543 32.65 -47.36 -23.34
CA ASN A 543 33.46 -46.60 -24.30
C ASN A 543 32.84 -46.63 -25.71
N VAL A 544 32.88 -45.51 -26.44
CA VAL A 544 33.34 -45.47 -27.85
C VAL A 544 34.12 -44.18 -28.10
N ARG A 545 35.19 -44.33 -28.88
CA ARG A 545 36.34 -43.48 -29.11
C ARG A 545 36.17 -42.48 -30.26
N HIS A 546 36.90 -41.37 -30.13
CA HIS A 546 37.70 -40.62 -31.12
C HIS A 546 37.24 -40.51 -32.59
N HIS A 547 37.16 -39.25 -33.06
CA HIS A 547 37.87 -38.87 -34.28
C HIS A 547 38.42 -37.43 -34.18
N ASP A 548 39.75 -37.33 -34.20
CA ASP A 548 40.54 -36.10 -34.34
C ASP A 548 40.75 -35.75 -35.81
N ASN A 549 40.66 -34.47 -36.15
CA ASN A 549 41.64 -33.65 -36.88
C ASN A 549 40.94 -32.42 -37.51
N ARG A 550 41.25 -31.19 -37.08
CA ARG A 550 42.44 -30.37 -37.40
C ARG A 550 42.26 -29.56 -38.68
N THR A 551 42.16 -28.23 -38.54
CA THR A 551 42.86 -27.16 -39.29
C THR A 551 42.24 -25.80 -38.89
N MET A 552 42.92 -25.01 -38.06
CA MET A 552 43.76 -23.86 -38.43
C MET A 552 42.98 -22.63 -38.94
N SER A 553 42.95 -21.61 -38.05
CA SER A 553 43.23 -20.19 -38.32
C SER A 553 42.59 -19.53 -39.55
N SER A 554 41.73 -18.53 -39.31
CA SER A 554 41.96 -17.19 -39.85
C SER A 554 41.00 -16.18 -39.21
N VAL A 555 41.60 -15.16 -38.58
CA VAL A 555 40.96 -13.91 -38.19
C VAL A 555 40.34 -13.28 -39.44
N ARG A 556 39.06 -12.92 -39.38
CA ARG A 556 38.45 -11.98 -40.33
C ARG A 556 37.80 -10.84 -39.56
N GLU A 557 38.48 -9.71 -39.61
CA GLU A 557 37.97 -8.38 -39.33
C GLU A 557 36.74 -8.09 -40.21
N PRO A 558 35.68 -7.43 -39.70
CA PRO A 558 34.66 -6.84 -40.55
C PRO A 558 35.18 -5.52 -41.13
N MET A 559 35.52 -5.53 -42.42
CA MET A 559 35.77 -4.32 -43.22
C MET A 559 34.45 -3.74 -43.80
N PRO A 560 34.48 -2.49 -44.28
CA PRO A 560 33.38 -1.54 -44.16
C PRO A 560 32.35 -1.59 -45.29
N SER A 561 31.28 -0.83 -45.05
CA SER A 561 30.16 -0.50 -45.92
C SER A 561 30.48 -0.39 -47.42
N THR A 562 29.70 -1.10 -48.24
CA THR A 562 29.13 -0.51 -49.48
C THR A 562 28.06 -1.42 -50.09
N ARG A 563 26.83 -0.91 -50.16
CA ARG A 563 26.14 -0.75 -51.43
C ARG A 563 24.94 0.18 -51.26
N TYR A 564 25.11 1.39 -51.79
CA TYR A 564 24.05 2.34 -52.09
C TYR A 564 22.93 1.63 -52.86
N SER A 565 21.75 1.51 -52.25
CA SER A 565 20.52 1.38 -53.01
C SER A 565 20.11 2.78 -53.44
N THR A 566 20.22 3.03 -54.74
CA THR A 566 19.53 4.11 -55.44
C THR A 566 18.03 3.83 -55.43
N SER A 567 17.36 4.10 -54.31
CA SER A 567 15.92 4.23 -54.24
C SER A 567 15.59 5.40 -53.33
N ARG A 568 14.79 6.33 -53.84
CA ARG A 568 14.36 7.55 -53.15
C ARG A 568 13.37 7.18 -52.02
N SER A 569 13.86 6.65 -50.91
CA SER A 569 13.07 6.46 -49.66
C SER A 569 13.41 7.50 -48.58
N TRP A 570 14.17 8.54 -48.93
CA TRP A 570 14.40 9.69 -48.06
C TRP A 570 13.10 10.47 -47.91
N LEU A 571 12.28 10.13 -46.91
CA LEU A 571 11.33 11.03 -46.21
C LEU A 571 10.44 10.34 -45.15
N SER A 572 10.61 9.04 -44.87
CA SER A 572 10.03 8.45 -43.65
C SER A 572 11.15 7.89 -42.77
N SER A 573 11.46 8.58 -41.66
CA SER A 573 12.33 8.00 -40.62
C SER A 573 11.70 6.70 -40.11
N SER A 574 12.51 5.64 -39.97
CA SER A 574 12.06 4.37 -39.39
C SER A 574 11.54 4.61 -37.96
N GLN A 575 10.61 3.76 -37.52
CA GLN A 575 10.06 3.82 -36.16
C GLN A 575 11.19 3.80 -35.11
N ASP A 576 12.21 2.96 -35.33
CA ASP A 576 13.39 2.86 -34.45
C ASP A 576 14.19 4.17 -34.41
N MET A 577 14.35 4.86 -35.55
CA MET A 577 15.03 6.15 -35.60
C MET A 577 14.23 7.23 -34.86
N LYS A 578 12.89 7.22 -34.99
CA LYS A 578 12.03 8.14 -34.23
C LYS A 578 12.11 7.86 -32.74
N PHE A 579 12.06 6.60 -32.32
CA PHE A 579 12.20 6.20 -30.92
C PHE A 579 13.57 6.62 -30.36
N PHE A 580 14.65 6.35 -31.10
CA PHE A 580 15.99 6.74 -30.70
C PHE A 580 16.13 8.25 -30.50
N VAL A 581 15.76 9.05 -31.51
CA VAL A 581 15.92 10.51 -31.48
C VAL A 581 14.94 11.19 -30.50
N LYS A 582 13.73 10.66 -30.34
CA LYS A 582 12.67 11.31 -29.53
C LYS A 582 12.57 10.79 -28.11
N VAL A 583 13.09 9.60 -27.81
CA VAL A 583 12.98 8.99 -26.48
C VAL A 583 14.35 8.67 -25.91
N VAL A 584 15.16 7.87 -26.61
CA VAL A 584 16.43 7.39 -26.06
C VAL A 584 17.43 8.53 -25.85
N LEU A 585 17.61 9.39 -26.86
CA LEU A 585 18.58 10.48 -26.78
C LEU A 585 18.25 11.47 -25.65
N PRO A 586 17.01 12.03 -25.55
CA PRO A 586 16.68 12.91 -24.42
C PRO A 586 16.71 12.23 -23.06
N LEU A 587 16.41 10.91 -23.01
CA LEU A 587 16.50 10.14 -21.77
C LEU A 587 17.95 10.01 -21.30
N VAL A 588 18.86 9.66 -22.20
CA VAL A 588 20.29 9.49 -21.88
C VAL A 588 20.90 10.83 -21.47
N GLU A 589 20.62 11.90 -22.21
CA GLU A 589 21.07 13.26 -21.88
C GLU A 589 20.65 13.65 -20.45
N ARG A 590 19.35 13.53 -20.15
CA ARG A 590 18.83 13.92 -18.83
C ARG A 590 19.30 13.02 -17.69
N TYR A 591 19.44 11.71 -17.95
CA TYR A 591 19.98 10.77 -16.98
C TYR A 591 21.44 11.11 -16.66
N PHE A 592 22.25 11.40 -17.69
CA PHE A 592 23.64 11.77 -17.53
C PHE A 592 23.79 13.10 -16.77
N GLU A 593 23.02 14.13 -17.11
CA GLU A 593 23.01 15.41 -16.38
C GLU A 593 22.70 15.22 -14.89
N THR A 594 21.77 14.33 -14.57
CA THR A 594 21.34 14.09 -13.18
C THR A 594 22.36 13.26 -12.40
N GLN A 595 22.97 12.26 -13.05
CA GLN A 595 23.89 11.30 -12.42
C GLN A 595 25.37 11.61 -12.73
N GLN A 596 25.68 12.83 -13.18
CA GLN A 596 27.02 13.22 -13.63
C GLN A 596 28.08 12.99 -12.55
N ALA A 597 27.75 13.25 -11.27
CA ALA A 597 28.64 13.02 -10.14
C ALA A 597 29.10 11.56 -10.04
N TYR A 598 28.20 10.60 -10.29
CA TYR A 598 28.53 9.17 -10.32
C TYR A 598 29.52 8.82 -11.45
N PHE A 599 29.33 9.39 -12.63
CA PHE A 599 30.20 9.12 -13.77
C PHE A 599 31.57 9.82 -13.70
N LEU A 600 31.69 10.87 -12.89
CA LEU A 600 32.97 11.57 -12.67
C LEU A 600 33.71 11.09 -11.42
N ASP A 601 33.05 10.38 -10.51
CA ASP A 601 33.68 9.87 -9.29
C ASP A 601 34.66 8.72 -9.63
N PRO A 602 35.96 8.86 -9.28
CA PRO A 602 36.94 7.81 -9.50
C PRO A 602 36.61 6.51 -8.75
N VAL A 603 35.87 6.57 -7.65
CA VAL A 603 35.54 5.42 -6.77
C VAL A 603 34.19 4.76 -7.15
N ALA A 604 33.37 5.41 -7.98
CA ALA A 604 32.09 4.86 -8.42
C ALA A 604 32.23 3.65 -9.36
N GLY A 605 31.18 2.82 -9.40
CA GLY A 605 31.09 1.57 -10.17
C GLY A 605 31.08 1.73 -11.70
N ALA A 606 31.06 2.95 -12.23
CA ALA A 606 31.10 3.22 -13.68
C ALA A 606 32.38 2.67 -14.33
N SER A 607 32.24 2.10 -15.53
CA SER A 607 33.35 1.60 -16.32
C SER A 607 34.26 2.73 -16.80
N ILE A 608 35.51 2.38 -17.13
CA ILE A 608 36.52 3.35 -17.61
C ILE A 608 36.04 4.04 -18.90
N ASP A 609 35.33 3.34 -19.78
CA ASP A 609 34.85 3.91 -21.04
C ASP A 609 33.64 4.84 -20.82
N GLU A 610 32.77 4.53 -19.86
CA GLU A 610 31.70 5.46 -19.42
C GLU A 610 32.30 6.73 -18.80
N LYS A 611 33.32 6.58 -17.93
CA LYS A 611 34.04 7.73 -17.33
C LYS A 611 34.73 8.61 -18.39
N LYS A 612 35.28 8.02 -19.46
CA LYS A 612 35.88 8.77 -20.58
C LYS A 612 34.84 9.51 -21.41
N MET A 613 33.72 8.85 -21.74
CA MET A 613 32.60 9.49 -22.46
C MET A 613 32.02 10.64 -21.64
N ALA A 614 31.86 10.44 -20.33
CA ALA A 614 31.42 11.45 -19.38
C ALA A 614 32.37 12.66 -19.35
N ALA A 615 33.67 12.43 -19.21
CA ALA A 615 34.66 13.50 -19.19
C ALA A 615 34.70 14.28 -20.51
N THR A 616 34.47 13.62 -21.65
CA THR A 616 34.45 14.29 -22.97
C THR A 616 33.22 15.19 -23.10
N TYR A 617 32.05 14.73 -22.64
CA TYR A 617 30.79 15.47 -22.70
C TYR A 617 30.76 16.72 -21.80
N VAL A 618 31.53 16.73 -20.71
CA VAL A 618 31.61 17.88 -19.78
C VAL A 618 32.56 18.98 -20.27
N ILE A 619 33.43 18.65 -21.23
CA ILE A 619 34.45 19.56 -21.77
C ILE A 619 33.94 20.32 -23.02
N GLU A 620 32.91 19.82 -23.69
CA GLU A 620 32.17 20.51 -24.77
C GLU A 620 30.99 21.33 -24.23
#